data_AF-A0A6G0YC67-F1
#
_entry.id   AF-A0A6G0YC67-F1
#
_cell.length_a   1.000
_cell.length_b   1.000
_cell.length_c   1.000
_cell.angle_alpha   90.00
_cell.angle_beta   90.00
_cell.angle_gamma   90.00
#
_symmetry.space_group_name_H-M   'P 1'
#
loop_
_entity.id
_entity.type
_entity.pdbx_description
1 polymer ?
#
loop_
_entity_poly.entity_id
_entity_poly.type
_entity_poly.pdbx_seq_one_letter_code
_entity_poly.pdbx_strand_id
1 'polypeptide(L)'
;FINRVSSDFHLLSPLKTLFCSLVRPILEYGSVLWDLSTASARSMIKRVQRKFLRQAAYKLKIVCPPHDYTPIQRLYSLESLTDRRHSANLTFLFNLLSSKIDSPELLSRVSFNVPSRLTRSSVPFHIPFSSSNYFLNSPIIRLMRIANTDPSFSF
;
A
#
# COMPACT_ATOMS: atom_id res chain seq x y z
N PHE A 1 -3.01 13.03 19.85
CA PHE A 1 -3.70 14.14 19.15
C PHE A 1 -5.11 13.77 18.72
N ILE A 2 -5.30 12.85 17.76
CA ILE A 2 -6.64 12.45 17.24
C ILE A 2 -7.61 12.04 18.36
N ASN A 3 -7.15 11.31 19.38
CA ASN A 3 -8.03 10.92 20.50
C ASN A 3 -8.53 12.09 21.33
N ARG A 4 -7.70 13.13 21.47
CA ARG A 4 -8.03 14.34 22.22
C ARG A 4 -9.03 15.18 21.43
N VAL A 5 -8.78 15.35 20.13
CA VAL A 5 -9.65 16.11 19.22
C VAL A 5 -10.99 15.42 19.00
N SER A 6 -11.02 14.08 19.07
CA SER A 6 -12.23 13.32 18.80
C SER A 6 -13.06 13.00 20.04
N SER A 7 -12.74 13.52 21.22
CA SER A 7 -13.47 13.22 22.47
C SER A 7 -14.98 13.39 22.31
N ASP A 8 -15.39 14.39 21.55
CA ASP A 8 -16.79 14.83 21.44
C ASP A 8 -17.49 14.22 20.21
N PHE A 9 -16.76 13.48 19.36
CA PHE A 9 -17.34 12.83 18.19
C PHE A 9 -17.83 11.42 18.53
N HIS A 10 -19.16 11.26 18.51
CA HIS A 10 -19.83 9.96 18.61
C HIS A 10 -20.18 9.35 17.24
N LEU A 11 -19.92 10.08 16.16
CA LEU A 11 -20.28 9.68 14.81
C LEU A 11 -19.10 9.06 14.04
N LEU A 12 -19.43 8.09 13.20
CA LEU A 12 -18.49 7.34 12.37
C LEU A 12 -17.78 8.21 11.31
N SER A 13 -18.56 9.05 10.64
CA SER A 13 -18.12 9.89 9.51
C SER A 13 -16.96 10.84 9.87
N PRO A 14 -17.08 11.71 10.90
CA PRO A 14 -16.00 12.64 11.25
C PRO A 14 -14.72 11.94 11.73
N LEU A 15 -14.85 10.80 12.44
CA LEU A 15 -13.70 9.98 12.84
C LEU A 15 -12.95 9.43 11.62
N LYS A 16 -13.69 8.93 10.62
CA LYS A 16 -13.11 8.46 9.35
C LYS A 16 -12.39 9.59 8.64
N THR A 17 -13.04 10.75 8.50
CA THR A 17 -12.49 11.91 7.78
C THR A 17 -11.20 12.40 8.43
N LEU A 18 -11.17 12.54 9.77
CA LEU A 18 -9.96 12.93 10.51
C LEU A 18 -8.81 11.94 10.33
N PHE A 19 -9.11 10.64 10.35
CA PHE A 19 -8.08 9.62 10.10
C PHE A 19 -7.53 9.70 8.67
N CYS A 20 -8.43 9.84 7.69
CA CYS A 20 -8.09 9.95 6.28
C CYS A 20 -7.37 11.27 5.93
N SER A 21 -7.57 12.35 6.68
CA SER A 21 -6.88 13.62 6.41
C SER A 21 -5.54 13.76 7.12
N LEU A 22 -5.37 13.19 8.33
CA LEU A 22 -4.16 13.38 9.13
C LEU A 22 -3.21 12.18 9.08
N VAL A 23 -3.72 10.96 9.24
CA VAL A 23 -2.87 9.77 9.37
C VAL A 23 -2.56 9.18 8.00
N ARG A 24 -3.57 9.14 7.13
CA ARG A 24 -3.46 8.50 5.81
C ARG A 24 -2.34 9.12 4.95
N PRO A 25 -2.19 10.45 4.82
CA PRO A 25 -1.12 11.02 4.01
C PRO A 25 0.27 10.67 4.54
N ILE A 26 0.46 10.64 5.87
CA ILE A 26 1.75 10.28 6.49
C ILE A 26 2.12 8.83 6.17
N LEU A 27 1.15 7.92 6.19
CA LEU A 27 1.37 6.51 5.90
C LEU A 27 1.58 6.24 4.39
N GLU A 28 0.93 7.03 3.53
CA GLU A 28 0.94 6.83 2.08
C GLU A 28 2.09 7.56 1.39
N TYR A 29 2.53 8.72 1.88
CA TYR A 29 3.59 9.52 1.25
C TYR A 29 4.85 8.71 0.96
N GLY A 30 5.31 7.96 1.97
CA GLY A 30 6.52 7.16 1.81
C GLY A 30 6.29 5.81 1.15
N SER A 31 5.05 5.31 1.03
CA SER A 31 4.74 3.86 0.94
C SER A 31 5.51 3.12 -0.15
N VAL A 32 5.74 3.77 -1.29
CA VAL A 32 6.47 3.18 -2.42
C VAL A 32 7.95 2.92 -2.08
N LEU A 33 8.58 3.75 -1.25
CA LEU A 33 9.98 3.62 -0.85
C LEU A 33 10.15 2.58 0.26
N TRP A 34 9.50 2.82 1.39
CA TRP A 34 9.60 2.03 2.63
C TRP A 34 8.62 0.87 2.73
N ASP A 35 8.02 0.35 1.65
CA ASP A 35 7.14 -0.83 1.81
C ASP A 35 7.98 -2.00 2.36
N LEU A 36 7.96 -2.16 3.67
CA LEU A 36 8.90 -3.04 4.35
C LEU A 36 8.40 -4.46 4.14
N SER A 37 9.16 -5.25 3.39
CA SER A 37 8.85 -6.66 3.15
C SER A 37 8.88 -7.49 4.44
N THR A 38 9.66 -7.05 5.44
CA THR A 38 9.76 -7.70 6.76
C THR A 38 8.42 -7.70 7.50
N ALA A 39 8.04 -8.86 8.05
CA ALA A 39 6.78 -9.02 8.78
C ALA A 39 6.66 -8.10 10.01
N SER A 40 7.77 -7.79 10.68
CA SER A 40 7.84 -6.90 11.85
C SER A 40 7.39 -5.48 11.51
N ALA A 41 7.92 -4.91 10.43
CA ALA A 41 7.60 -3.56 10.01
C ALA A 41 6.18 -3.44 9.42
N ARG A 42 5.72 -4.44 8.65
CA ARG A 42 4.30 -4.54 8.27
C ARG A 42 3.39 -4.53 9.50
N SER A 43 3.78 -5.26 10.53
CA SER A 43 3.03 -5.31 11.79
C SER A 43 3.04 -3.97 12.52
N MET A 44 4.16 -3.24 12.51
CA MET A 44 4.25 -1.90 13.11
C MET A 44 3.26 -0.93 12.47
N ILE A 45 3.15 -0.95 11.14
CA ILE A 45 2.25 -0.04 10.44
C ILE A 45 0.79 -0.49 10.60
N LYS A 46 0.52 -1.80 10.58
CA LYS A 46 -0.80 -2.36 10.94
C LYS A 46 -1.20 -1.99 12.37
N ARG A 47 -0.27 -1.89 13.33
CA ARG A 47 -0.55 -1.48 14.72
C ARG A 47 -1.08 -0.05 14.79
N VAL A 48 -0.62 0.87 13.94
CA VAL A 48 -1.15 2.24 13.90
C VAL A 48 -2.64 2.23 13.52
N GLN A 49 -3.00 1.52 12.45
CA GLN A 49 -4.40 1.38 12.04
C GLN A 49 -5.23 0.64 13.10
N ARG A 50 -4.72 -0.45 13.67
CA ARG A 50 -5.42 -1.22 14.73
C ARG A 50 -5.65 -0.38 15.98
N LYS A 51 -4.71 0.49 16.37
CA LYS A 51 -4.86 1.39 17.51
C LYS A 51 -6.01 2.36 17.29
N PHE A 52 -6.15 2.90 16.08
CA PHE A 52 -7.28 3.74 15.69
C PHE A 52 -8.60 2.94 15.71
N LEU A 53 -8.63 1.76 15.07
CA LEU A 53 -9.84 0.91 15.04
C LEU A 53 -10.30 0.51 16.44
N ARG A 54 -9.38 0.21 17.36
CA ARG A 54 -9.70 -0.09 18.76
C ARG A 54 -10.36 1.09 19.47
N GLN A 55 -9.89 2.31 19.21
CA GLN A 55 -10.46 3.52 19.80
C GLN A 55 -11.84 3.84 19.23
N ALA A 56 -11.98 3.69 17.91
CA ALA A 56 -13.26 3.76 17.23
C ALA A 56 -14.27 2.75 17.80
N ALA A 57 -13.85 1.49 18.01
CA ALA A 57 -14.67 0.44 18.63
C ALA A 57 -15.21 0.87 19.99
N TYR A 58 -14.31 1.38 20.82
CA TYR A 58 -14.62 1.81 22.17
C TYR A 58 -15.63 2.96 22.18
N LYS A 59 -15.46 3.96 21.30
CA LYS A 59 -16.38 5.10 21.20
C LYS A 59 -17.77 4.72 20.68
N LEU A 60 -17.84 3.79 19.73
CA LEU A 60 -19.08 3.32 19.13
C LEU A 60 -19.76 2.19 19.93
N LYS A 61 -19.15 1.76 21.06
CA LYS A 61 -19.60 0.63 21.89
C LYS A 61 -19.82 -0.67 21.09
N ILE A 62 -19.02 -0.89 20.05
CA ILE A 62 -19.09 -2.11 19.23
C ILE A 62 -18.25 -3.19 19.90
N VAL A 63 -18.87 -4.32 20.23
CA VAL A 63 -18.15 -5.50 20.74
C VAL A 63 -17.30 -6.06 19.62
N CYS A 64 -15.99 -6.13 19.83
CA CYS A 64 -15.05 -6.70 18.86
C CYS A 64 -14.15 -7.72 19.55
N PRO A 65 -13.96 -8.91 18.94
CA PRO A 65 -13.02 -9.88 19.44
C PRO A 65 -11.59 -9.31 19.43
N PRO A 66 -10.72 -9.76 20.34
CA PRO A 66 -9.31 -9.43 20.26
C PRO A 66 -8.75 -9.93 18.92
N HIS A 67 -7.99 -9.07 18.23
CA HIS A 67 -7.33 -9.33 16.94
C HIS A 67 -8.19 -9.33 15.67
N ASP A 68 -9.52 -9.43 15.75
CA ASP A 68 -10.42 -9.34 14.60
C ASP A 68 -11.11 -7.98 14.51
N TYR A 69 -10.45 -7.06 13.81
CA TYR A 69 -10.96 -5.70 13.53
C TYR A 69 -11.60 -5.57 12.15
N THR A 70 -11.77 -6.68 11.42
CA THR A 70 -12.43 -6.74 10.12
C THR A 70 -13.86 -6.16 10.12
N PRO A 71 -14.73 -6.37 11.14
CA PRO A 71 -16.07 -5.80 11.13
C PRO A 71 -16.06 -4.27 11.19
N ILE A 72 -15.19 -3.68 12.03
CA ILE A 72 -15.03 -2.23 12.10
C ILE A 72 -14.43 -1.70 10.80
N GLN A 73 -13.43 -2.39 10.25
CA GLN A 73 -12.79 -1.97 9.01
C GLN A 73 -13.80 -1.90 7.85
N ARG A 74 -14.70 -2.88 7.73
CA ARG A 74 -15.80 -2.86 6.76
C ARG A 74 -16.80 -1.75 7.05
N LEU A 75 -17.15 -1.54 8.31
CA LEU A 75 -18.10 -0.51 8.74
C LEU A 75 -17.59 0.90 8.43
N TYR A 76 -16.28 1.14 8.59
CA TYR A 76 -15.62 2.38 8.17
C TYR A 76 -15.32 2.42 6.65
N SER A 77 -15.60 1.35 5.89
CA SER A 77 -15.23 1.17 4.47
C SER A 77 -13.77 1.56 4.22
N LEU A 78 -12.87 1.13 5.10
CA LEU A 78 -11.44 1.40 4.99
C LEU A 78 -10.79 0.26 4.22
N GLU A 79 -10.25 0.58 3.05
CA GLU A 79 -9.42 -0.35 2.29
C GLU A 79 -8.27 -0.87 3.14
N SER A 80 -7.91 -2.13 2.91
CA SER A 80 -6.73 -2.72 3.53
C SER A 80 -5.51 -1.88 3.22
N LEU A 81 -4.65 -1.73 4.22
CA LEU A 81 -3.39 -1.04 4.03
C LEU A 81 -2.48 -1.77 3.03
N THR A 82 -2.62 -3.08 2.89
CA THR A 82 -1.91 -3.83 1.83
C THR A 82 -2.40 -3.42 0.45
N ASP A 83 -3.72 -3.39 0.24
CA ASP A 83 -4.32 -3.12 -1.07
C ASP A 83 -4.00 -1.69 -1.51
N ARG A 84 -4.09 -0.72 -0.59
CA ARG A 84 -3.72 0.68 -0.86
C ARG A 84 -2.27 0.84 -1.28
N ARG A 85 -1.35 0.09 -0.66
CA ARG A 85 0.06 0.10 -1.05
C ARG A 85 0.27 -0.54 -2.40
N HIS A 86 -0.41 -1.64 -2.67
CA HIS A 86 -0.38 -2.30 -3.97
C HIS A 86 -0.84 -1.34 -5.07
N SER A 87 -1.96 -0.64 -4.87
CA SER A 87 -2.44 0.40 -5.78
C SER A 87 -1.43 1.55 -5.91
N ALA A 88 -0.91 2.09 -4.81
CA ALA A 88 0.08 3.18 -4.86
C ALA A 88 1.36 2.80 -5.60
N ASN A 89 1.82 1.56 -5.42
CA ASN A 89 2.95 0.98 -6.15
C ASN A 89 2.66 0.96 -7.67
N LEU A 90 1.53 0.40 -8.08
CA LEU A 90 1.14 0.36 -9.49
C LEU A 90 0.96 1.75 -10.10
N THR A 91 0.30 2.66 -9.38
CA THR A 91 0.12 4.06 -9.82
C THR A 91 1.46 4.77 -10.00
N PHE A 92 2.41 4.57 -9.08
CA PHE A 92 3.75 5.13 -9.22
C PHE A 92 4.47 4.59 -10.46
N LEU A 93 4.45 3.27 -10.68
CA LEU A 93 5.05 2.66 -11.86
C LEU A 93 4.39 3.16 -13.16
N PHE A 94 3.06 3.21 -13.21
CA PHE A 94 2.32 3.73 -14.36
C PHE A 94 2.66 5.20 -14.65
N ASN A 95 2.75 6.03 -13.61
CA ASN A 95 3.12 7.44 -13.76
C ASN A 95 4.57 7.62 -14.21
N LEU A 96 5.48 6.72 -13.79
CA LEU A 96 6.86 6.70 -14.26
C LEU A 96 6.94 6.35 -15.76
N LEU A 97 6.15 5.38 -16.21
CA LEU A 97 6.11 4.94 -17.62
C LEU A 97 5.39 5.95 -18.53
N SER A 98 4.31 6.57 -18.04
CA SER A 98 3.51 7.55 -18.76
C SER A 98 4.11 8.97 -18.75
N SER A 99 5.41 9.10 -18.41
CA SER A 99 6.13 10.38 -18.28
C SER A 99 5.42 11.44 -17.43
N LYS A 100 4.64 11.04 -16.41
CA LYS A 100 4.10 11.95 -15.40
C LYS A 100 5.10 12.22 -14.29
N ILE A 101 6.10 11.33 -14.16
CA ILE A 101 7.25 11.49 -13.29
C ILE A 101 8.48 11.56 -14.19
N ASP A 102 9.02 12.75 -14.37
CA ASP A 102 10.19 12.99 -15.22
C ASP A 102 11.48 12.62 -14.48
N SER A 103 11.81 11.32 -14.50
CA SER A 103 13.06 10.81 -13.95
C SER A 103 13.69 9.78 -14.89
N PRO A 104 14.59 10.21 -15.79
CA PRO A 104 15.25 9.30 -16.72
C PRO A 104 16.14 8.28 -15.98
N GLU A 105 16.71 8.64 -14.83
CA GLU A 105 17.52 7.73 -14.02
C GLU A 105 16.68 6.59 -13.40
N LEU A 106 15.46 6.87 -12.95
CA LEU A 106 14.58 5.83 -12.43
C LEU A 106 14.07 4.94 -13.57
N LEU A 107 13.73 5.54 -14.72
CA LEU A 107 13.26 4.83 -15.89
C LEU A 107 14.36 3.90 -16.46
N SER A 108 15.62 4.34 -16.47
CA SER A 108 16.74 3.52 -16.97
C SER A 108 17.01 2.27 -16.12
N ARG A 109 16.50 2.23 -14.88
CA ARG A 109 16.59 1.05 -14.01
C ARG A 109 15.43 0.07 -14.19
N VAL A 110 14.40 0.43 -14.96
CA VAL A 110 13.28 -0.45 -15.29
C VAL A 110 13.68 -1.35 -16.46
N SER A 111 13.70 -2.66 -16.23
CA SER A 111 14.02 -3.64 -17.25
C SER A 111 12.76 -4.18 -17.90
N PHE A 112 12.49 -3.75 -19.14
CA PHE A 112 11.40 -4.29 -19.95
C PHE A 112 11.74 -5.68 -20.47
N ASN A 113 10.74 -6.55 -20.48
CA ASN A 113 10.86 -7.86 -21.11
C ASN A 113 10.33 -7.76 -22.55
N VAL A 114 11.24 -7.76 -23.52
CA VAL A 114 10.89 -7.74 -24.95
C VAL A 114 11.10 -9.14 -25.50
N PRO A 115 10.04 -9.98 -25.58
CA PRO A 115 10.19 -11.34 -26.05
C PRO A 115 10.45 -11.35 -27.56
N SER A 116 11.41 -12.15 -28.00
CA SER A 116 11.71 -12.34 -29.43
C SER A 116 10.63 -13.13 -30.17
N ARG A 117 9.79 -13.86 -29.43
CA ARG A 117 8.68 -14.68 -29.94
C ARG A 117 7.43 -14.43 -29.10
N LEU A 118 6.27 -14.36 -29.74
CA LEU A 118 5.00 -14.18 -29.06
C LEU A 118 4.67 -15.42 -28.22
N THR A 119 4.82 -15.32 -26.91
CA THR A 119 4.44 -16.34 -25.94
C THR A 119 3.02 -16.11 -25.43
N ARG A 120 2.33 -17.18 -25.01
CA ARG A 120 0.99 -17.08 -24.40
C ARG A 120 1.00 -16.34 -23.05
N SER A 121 2.16 -16.22 -22.41
CA SER A 121 2.37 -15.36 -21.25
C SER A 121 2.96 -14.02 -21.70
N SER A 122 2.26 -12.93 -21.39
CA SER A 122 2.77 -11.57 -21.53
C SER A 122 3.24 -11.10 -20.16
N VAL A 123 4.55 -11.15 -19.93
CA VAL A 123 5.17 -10.59 -18.71
C VAL A 123 5.86 -9.30 -19.12
N PRO A 124 5.40 -8.13 -18.66
CA PRO A 124 5.89 -6.84 -19.16
C PRO A 124 7.33 -6.51 -18.73
N PHE A 125 7.76 -6.96 -17.54
CA PHE A 125 9.07 -6.62 -16.99
C PHE A 125 9.97 -7.84 -16.78
N HIS A 126 11.26 -7.67 -17.06
CA HIS A 126 12.29 -8.64 -16.71
C HIS A 126 12.72 -8.39 -15.25
N ILE A 127 12.77 -9.42 -14.42
CA ILE A 127 13.21 -9.32 -13.03
C ILE A 127 14.63 -9.86 -12.93
N PRO A 128 15.64 -9.03 -12.57
CA PRO A 128 17.01 -9.53 -12.42
C PRO A 128 17.09 -10.55 -11.28
N PHE A 129 17.87 -11.61 -11.50
CA PHE A 129 18.15 -12.59 -10.46
C PHE A 129 18.94 -11.95 -9.32
N SER A 130 18.59 -12.30 -8.07
CA SER A 130 19.36 -11.87 -6.92
C SER A 130 19.29 -12.89 -5.80
N SER A 131 20.43 -13.11 -5.16
CA SER A 131 20.58 -13.99 -4.00
C SER A 131 20.09 -13.35 -2.69
N SER A 132 19.95 -12.02 -2.64
CA SER A 132 19.59 -11.30 -1.42
C SER A 132 18.15 -10.80 -1.43
N ASN A 133 17.43 -11.11 -0.36
CA ASN A 133 16.09 -10.57 -0.10
C ASN A 133 16.07 -9.04 -0.07
N TYR A 134 17.16 -8.38 0.32
CA TYR A 134 17.22 -6.92 0.35
C TYR A 134 17.05 -6.33 -1.06
N PHE A 135 17.84 -6.84 -2.01
CA PHE A 135 17.81 -6.36 -3.39
C PHE A 135 16.49 -6.71 -4.10
N LEU A 136 15.96 -7.91 -3.87
CA LEU A 136 14.64 -8.31 -4.36
C LEU A 136 13.51 -7.41 -3.84
N ASN A 137 13.69 -6.75 -2.70
CA ASN A 137 12.72 -5.83 -2.12
C ASN A 137 13.05 -4.35 -2.38
N SER A 138 14.04 -4.07 -3.23
CA SER A 138 14.26 -2.71 -3.72
C SER A 138 13.01 -2.19 -4.44
N PRO A 139 12.71 -0.87 -4.36
CA PRO A 139 11.46 -0.32 -4.87
C PRO A 139 11.18 -0.70 -6.32
N ILE A 140 12.14 -0.50 -7.22
CA ILE A 140 11.95 -0.73 -8.67
C ILE A 140 11.73 -2.22 -8.97
N ILE A 141 12.52 -3.12 -8.39
CA ILE A 141 12.39 -4.57 -8.62
C ILE A 141 11.07 -5.09 -8.06
N ARG A 142 10.67 -4.60 -6.88
CA ARG A 142 9.37 -4.92 -6.30
C ARG A 142 8.24 -4.44 -7.19
N LEU A 143 8.29 -3.21 -7.69
CA LEU A 143 7.27 -2.64 -8.57
C LEU A 143 7.09 -3.47 -9.84
N MET A 144 8.18 -3.82 -10.51
CA MET A 144 8.17 -4.70 -11.69
C MET A 144 7.55 -6.07 -11.37
N ARG A 145 7.89 -6.67 -10.22
CA ARG A 145 7.33 -7.95 -9.81
C ARG A 145 5.83 -7.87 -9.54
N ILE A 146 5.39 -6.83 -8.85
CA ILE A 146 3.98 -6.58 -8.55
C ILE A 146 3.20 -6.45 -9.87
N ALA A 147 3.70 -5.66 -10.81
CA ALA A 147 3.08 -5.49 -12.12
C ALA A 147 3.02 -6.79 -12.93
N ASN A 148 4.07 -7.62 -12.89
CA ASN A 148 4.06 -8.93 -13.56
C ASN A 148 3.03 -9.92 -13.00
N THR A 149 2.69 -9.79 -11.71
CA THR A 149 1.66 -10.63 -11.08
C THR A 149 0.24 -10.09 -11.24
N ASP A 150 0.10 -8.82 -11.61
CA ASP A 150 -1.20 -8.16 -11.69
C ASP A 150 -1.78 -8.25 -13.11
N PRO A 151 -2.87 -9.00 -13.33
CA PRO A 151 -3.48 -9.15 -14.65
C PRO A 151 -4.13 -7.85 -15.16
N SER A 152 -4.37 -6.88 -14.28
CA SER A 152 -4.93 -5.58 -14.65
C SER A 152 -3.88 -4.60 -15.17
N PHE A 153 -2.59 -4.91 -15.00
CA PHE A 153 -1.50 -4.07 -15.47
C PHE A 153 -1.17 -4.43 -16.93
N SER A 154 -1.95 -3.88 -17.86
CA SER A 154 -1.69 -3.96 -19.30
C SER A 154 -1.32 -2.59 -19.87
N PHE A 155 -0.45 -2.59 -20.88
CA PHE A 155 -0.20 -1.42 -21.73
C PHE A 155 -1.38 -1.18 -22.68
#